data_AF-A0A7S1XZT4-F1
#
_entry.id   AF-A0A7S1XZT4-F1
#
_cell.length_a   1.000
_cell.length_b   1.000
_cell.length_c   1.000
_cell.angle_alpha   90.00
_cell.angle_beta   90.00
_cell.angle_gamma   90.00
#
_symmetry.space_group_name_H-M   'P 1'
#
loop_
_entity.id
_entity.type
_entity.pdbx_description
1 polymer ?
#
loop_
_entity_poly.entity_id
_entity_poly.type
_entity_poly.pdbx_seq_one_letter_code
_entity_poly.pdbx_strand_id
1 'polypeptide(L)'
;VGTSIIQSMNNPEGRSGPITVLVHAVQGNLSPYMPVAQSWSGVLLGCQTPKEDYSSLEEMAAAYLRSVETKVSPEQEVFLGGFCMGAVVAREMVHQAVNNSLNLNIK
;
A
#
# COMPACT_ATOMS: atom_id res chain seq x y z
N VAL A 1 5.09 -19.75 -6.68
CA VAL A 1 4.23 -18.59 -7.01
C VAL A 1 4.32 -17.63 -5.84
N GLY A 2 5.19 -16.62 -5.93
CA GLY A 2 5.37 -15.64 -4.84
C GLY A 2 4.11 -14.79 -4.73
N THR A 3 3.44 -14.83 -3.59
CA THR A 3 2.30 -13.95 -3.32
C THR A 3 2.85 -12.53 -3.30
N SER A 4 2.47 -11.70 -4.27
CA SER A 4 2.92 -10.31 -4.30
C SER A 4 2.36 -9.58 -3.08
N ILE A 5 3.23 -8.88 -2.35
CA ILE A 5 2.87 -8.08 -1.17
C ILE A 5 1.86 -6.99 -1.54
N ILE A 6 1.97 -6.43 -2.75
CA ILE A 6 1.06 -5.40 -3.27
C ILE A 6 0.21 -5.95 -4.41
N GLN A 7 -1.10 -5.71 -4.34
CA GLN A 7 -2.04 -6.13 -5.37
C GLN A 7 -3.01 -5.01 -5.74
N SER A 8 -3.44 -5.02 -7.00
CA SER A 8 -4.53 -4.15 -7.44
C SER A 8 -5.84 -4.66 -6.85
N MET A 9 -6.61 -3.76 -6.23
CA MET A 9 -7.87 -4.09 -5.54
C MET A 9 -9.10 -3.87 -6.42
N ASN A 10 -8.97 -3.07 -7.48
CA ASN A 10 -10.02 -2.77 -8.46
C ASN A 10 -9.47 -2.91 -9.88
N ASN A 11 -10.32 -2.87 -10.92
CA ASN A 11 -9.83 -2.89 -12.30
C ASN A 11 -9.26 -1.50 -12.66
N PRO A 12 -7.93 -1.37 -12.86
CA PRO A 12 -7.31 -0.07 -13.14
C PRO A 12 -7.43 0.33 -14.62
N GLU A 13 -7.95 -0.52 -15.51
CA GLU A 13 -8.02 -0.23 -16.94
C GLU A 13 -8.79 1.07 -17.22
N GLY A 14 -8.11 2.00 -17.90
CA GLY A 14 -8.66 3.31 -18.26
C GLY A 14 -8.71 4.33 -17.11
N ARG A 15 -8.25 3.98 -15.90
CA ARG A 15 -8.19 4.91 -14.76
C ARG A 15 -6.88 5.67 -14.75
N SER A 16 -6.97 7.00 -14.64
CA SER A 16 -5.84 7.89 -14.42
C SER A 16 -6.08 8.72 -13.16
N GLY A 17 -4.99 9.14 -12.52
CA GLY A 17 -5.03 9.95 -11.30
C GLY A 17 -4.22 9.35 -10.14
N PRO A 18 -4.37 9.92 -8.94
CA PRO A 18 -3.63 9.48 -7.77
C PRO A 18 -3.90 8.01 -7.41
N ILE A 19 -2.86 7.33 -6.93
CA ILE A 19 -2.95 5.97 -6.42
C ILE A 19 -3.24 6.03 -4.94
N THR A 20 -4.22 5.26 -4.48
CA THR A 20 -4.41 4.99 -3.06
C THR A 20 -3.87 3.59 -2.74
N VAL A 21 -3.05 3.49 -1.70
CA VAL A 21 -2.51 2.21 -1.20
C VAL A 21 -3.07 1.97 0.19
N LEU A 22 -3.73 0.83 0.39
CA LEU A 22 -4.31 0.44 1.69
C LEU A 22 -3.56 -0.73 2.32
N VAL A 23 -3.08 -0.55 3.55
CA VAL A 23 -2.38 -1.59 4.30
C VAL A 23 -3.36 -2.45 5.08
N HIS A 24 -3.20 -3.78 5.00
CA HIS A 24 -4.05 -4.75 5.71
C HIS A 24 -4.17 -4.48 7.23
N ALA A 25 -5.24 -4.99 7.83
CA ALA A 25 -5.41 -5.03 9.29
C ALA A 25 -4.68 -6.24 9.93
N VAL A 26 -4.82 -6.48 11.24
CA VAL A 26 -4.08 -7.54 11.97
C VAL A 26 -4.16 -8.95 11.37
N GLN A 27 -5.26 -9.27 10.66
CA GLN A 27 -5.46 -10.58 10.02
C GLN A 27 -4.70 -10.76 8.70
N GLY A 28 -3.95 -9.76 8.25
CA GLY A 28 -3.06 -9.89 7.11
C GLY A 28 -3.72 -9.98 5.74
N ASN A 29 -5.02 -9.69 5.62
CA ASN A 29 -5.76 -9.75 4.36
C ASN A 29 -6.49 -8.44 4.05
N LEU A 30 -6.87 -8.28 2.78
CA LEU A 30 -7.53 -7.08 2.26
C LEU A 30 -9.05 -7.16 2.21
N SER A 31 -9.66 -8.25 2.72
CA SER A 31 -11.11 -8.42 2.69
C SER A 31 -11.90 -7.24 3.30
N PRO A 32 -11.42 -6.56 4.37
CA PRO A 32 -12.14 -5.41 4.92
C PRO A 32 -12.28 -4.23 3.94
N TYR A 33 -11.41 -4.12 2.94
CA TYR A 33 -11.44 -3.04 1.96
C TYR A 33 -12.24 -3.39 0.70
N MET A 34 -12.79 -4.60 0.57
CA MET A 34 -13.56 -4.97 -0.63
C MET A 34 -14.74 -4.03 -0.94
N PRO A 35 -15.54 -3.56 0.04
CA PRO A 35 -16.60 -2.59 -0.23
C PRO A 35 -16.06 -1.25 -0.75
N VAL A 36 -14.90 -0.82 -0.24
CA VAL A 36 -14.21 0.39 -0.72
C VAL A 36 -13.74 0.16 -2.15
N ALA A 37 -13.07 -0.95 -2.43
CA ALA A 37 -12.54 -1.26 -3.76
C ALA A 37 -13.62 -1.30 -4.85
N GLN A 38 -14.82 -1.77 -4.52
CA GLN A 38 -15.96 -1.82 -5.43
C GLN A 38 -16.54 -0.45 -5.78
N SER A 39 -16.44 0.52 -4.86
CA SER A 39 -17.00 1.87 -5.03
C SER A 39 -15.95 2.94 -5.35
N TRP A 40 -14.65 2.62 -5.19
CA TRP A 40 -13.55 3.54 -5.44
C TRP A 40 -13.46 3.89 -6.93
N SER A 41 -13.38 5.18 -7.25
CA SER A 41 -13.28 5.67 -8.63
C SER A 41 -11.84 5.73 -9.14
N GLY A 42 -10.84 5.84 -8.24
CA GLY A 42 -9.42 5.92 -8.58
C GLY A 42 -8.73 4.56 -8.72
N VAL A 43 -7.40 4.57 -8.76
CA VAL A 43 -6.58 3.36 -8.67
C VAL A 43 -6.41 2.99 -7.20
N LEU A 44 -6.79 1.77 -6.83
CA LEU A 44 -6.65 1.26 -5.47
C LEU A 44 -5.71 0.05 -5.47
N LEU A 45 -4.61 0.17 -4.75
CA LEU A 45 -3.70 -0.92 -4.43
C LEU A 45 -3.87 -1.30 -2.96
N GLY A 46 -3.51 -2.53 -2.62
CA GLY A 46 -3.47 -2.95 -1.23
C GLY A 46 -2.24 -3.78 -0.90
N CYS A 47 -1.68 -3.53 0.27
CA CYS A 47 -0.57 -4.27 0.85
C CYS A 47 -1.12 -5.40 1.72
N GLN A 48 -0.89 -6.64 1.30
CA GLN A 48 -1.22 -7.85 2.04
C GLN A 48 0.03 -8.40 2.73
N THR A 49 -0.13 -9.06 3.89
CA THR A 49 1.01 -9.72 4.54
C THR A 49 1.58 -10.79 3.63
N PRO A 50 2.90 -10.82 3.39
CA PRO A 50 3.53 -11.95 2.72
C PRO A 50 3.46 -13.21 3.60
N LYS A 51 3.98 -14.32 3.08
CA LYS A 51 4.13 -15.56 3.86
C LYS A 51 5.28 -15.51 4.88
N GLU A 52 6.15 -14.51 4.77
CA GLU A 52 7.31 -14.32 5.63
C GLU A 52 6.93 -13.40 6.78
N ASP A 53 7.40 -13.72 7.99
CA ASP A 53 7.16 -12.90 9.17
C ASP A 53 8.12 -11.71 9.19
N TYR A 54 7.60 -10.55 9.58
CA TYR A 54 8.42 -9.36 9.86
C TYR A 54 8.71 -9.29 11.35
N SER A 55 9.94 -8.89 11.70
CA SER A 55 10.36 -8.74 13.08
C SER A 55 9.90 -7.42 13.72
N SER A 56 9.51 -6.44 12.91
CA SER A 56 9.00 -5.14 13.37
C SER A 56 8.05 -4.47 12.37
N LEU A 57 7.37 -3.40 12.82
CA LEU A 57 6.50 -2.59 11.95
C LEU A 57 7.31 -1.78 10.93
N GLU A 58 8.52 -1.36 11.29
CA GLU A 58 9.45 -0.63 10.42
C GLU A 58 9.93 -1.50 9.27
N GLU A 59 10.26 -2.77 9.55
CA GLU A 59 10.63 -3.75 8.52
C GLU A 59 9.47 -4.00 7.55
N MET A 60 8.26 -4.17 8.10
CA MET A 60 7.03 -4.33 7.31
C MET A 60 6.79 -3.10 6.42
N ALA A 61 6.87 -1.89 6.98
CA ALA A 61 6.69 -0.64 6.24
C ALA A 61 7.72 -0.49 5.11
N ALA A 62 9.00 -0.79 5.37
CA ALA A 62 10.06 -0.74 4.38
C ALA A 62 9.86 -1.75 3.24
N ALA A 63 9.37 -2.96 3.55
CA ALA A 63 9.03 -3.95 2.54
C ALA A 63 7.81 -3.53 1.68
N TYR A 64 6.82 -2.89 2.31
CA TYR A 64 5.62 -2.41 1.61
C TYR A 64 5.94 -1.24 0.69
N LEU A 65 6.73 -0.27 1.16
CA LEU A 65 7.21 0.85 0.34
C LEU A 65 7.98 0.37 -0.89
N ARG A 66 8.94 -0.54 -0.71
CA ARG A 66 9.68 -1.14 -1.85
C ARG A 66 8.73 -1.80 -2.84
N SER A 67 7.69 -2.48 -2.35
CA SER A 67 6.68 -3.08 -3.22
C SER A 67 5.87 -2.03 -3.99
N VAL A 68 5.49 -0.92 -3.35
CA VAL A 68 4.80 0.22 -3.98
C VAL A 68 5.68 0.84 -5.08
N GLU A 69 6.97 1.05 -4.84
CA GLU A 69 7.91 1.60 -5.82
C GLU A 69 7.99 0.76 -7.10
N THR A 70 7.82 -0.56 -7.02
CA THR A 70 7.79 -1.42 -8.22
C THR A 70 6.52 -1.26 -9.07
N LYS A 71 5.49 -0.58 -8.56
CA LYS A 71 4.16 -0.47 -9.19
C LYS A 71 3.77 0.96 -9.56
N VAL A 72 4.46 1.95 -9.01
CA VAL A 72 4.06 3.35 -9.11
C VAL A 72 5.20 4.17 -9.72
N SER A 73 4.86 5.00 -10.71
CA SER A 73 5.80 5.98 -11.25
C SER A 73 6.14 7.03 -10.19
N PRO A 74 7.40 7.50 -10.08
CA PRO A 74 7.77 8.56 -9.14
C PRO A 74 6.98 9.86 -9.27
N GLU A 75 6.44 10.15 -10.46
CA GLU A 75 5.64 11.35 -10.73
C GLU A 75 4.19 11.22 -10.23
N GLN A 76 3.71 9.99 -10.02
CA GLN A 76 2.32 9.73 -9.68
C GLN A 76 2.08 9.97 -8.18
N GLU A 77 1.06 10.75 -7.86
CA GLU A 77 0.68 11.01 -6.48
C GLU A 77 0.19 9.73 -5.79
N VAL A 78 0.70 9.48 -4.58
CA VAL A 78 0.37 8.32 -3.75
C VAL A 78 -0.24 8.77 -2.44
N PHE A 79 -1.45 8.29 -2.16
CA PHE A 79 -2.09 8.37 -0.86
C PHE A 79 -1.90 7.04 -0.11
N LEU A 80 -1.39 7.11 1.11
CA LEU A 80 -1.25 5.95 1.98
C LEU A 80 -2.37 5.92 3.02
N GLY A 81 -2.94 4.75 3.24
CA GLY A 81 -3.97 4.55 4.24
C GLY A 81 -3.94 3.15 4.85
N GLY A 82 -4.68 2.98 5.93
CA GLY A 82 -4.81 1.70 6.59
C GLY A 82 -5.85 1.73 7.69
N PHE A 83 -6.27 0.55 8.12
CA PHE A 83 -7.24 0.33 9.19
C PHE A 83 -6.60 -0.50 10.30
N CYS A 84 -6.92 -0.17 11.55
CA CYS A 84 -6.36 -0.84 12.73
C CYS A 84 -4.82 -0.78 12.71
N MET A 85 -4.13 -1.92 12.81
CA MET A 85 -2.67 -2.02 12.71
C MET A 85 -2.14 -1.44 11.38
N GLY A 86 -2.89 -1.59 10.29
CA GLY A 86 -2.52 -1.03 8.98
C GLY A 86 -2.38 0.49 8.99
N ALA A 87 -3.11 1.20 9.86
CA ALA A 87 -2.96 2.66 9.99
C ALA A 87 -1.61 3.04 10.62
N VAL A 88 -1.13 2.23 11.58
CA VAL A 88 0.19 2.43 12.21
C VAL A 88 1.29 2.16 11.20
N VAL A 89 1.18 1.08 10.42
CA VAL A 89 2.13 0.76 9.35
C VAL A 89 2.13 1.84 8.27
N ALA A 90 0.95 2.31 7.82
CA ALA A 90 0.85 3.39 6.84
C ALA A 90 1.52 4.69 7.33
N ARG A 91 1.35 5.04 8.62
CA ARG A 91 2.06 6.18 9.23
C ARG A 91 3.58 6.00 9.19
N GLU A 92 4.06 4.80 9.50
CA GLU A 92 5.49 4.49 9.44
C GLU A 92 6.02 4.53 7.99
N MET A 93 5.22 4.09 7.02
CA MET A 93 5.56 4.23 5.60
C MET A 93 5.71 5.70 5.20
N VAL A 94 4.80 6.58 5.62
CA VAL A 94 4.92 8.03 5.37
C VAL A 94 6.21 8.57 6.01
N HIS A 95 6.47 8.22 7.25
CA HIS A 95 7.66 8.66 7.98
C HIS A 95 8.96 8.27 7.27
N GLN A 96 9.07 7.02 6.81
CA GLN A 96 10.23 6.56 6.05
C GLN A 96 10.34 7.23 4.68
N ALA A 97 9.23 7.41 3.96
CA ALA A 97 9.28 8.03 2.64
C ALA A 97 9.76 9.48 2.66
N VAL A 98 9.31 10.26 3.65
CA VAL A 98 9.72 11.66 3.83
C VAL A 98 11.20 11.75 4.25
N ASN A 99 11.68 10.85 5.11
CA ASN A 99 13.02 10.94 5.68
C ASN A 99 14.12 10.26 4.84
N ASN A 100 13.77 9.25 4.03
CA ASN A 100 14.74 8.45 3.28
C ASN A 100 14.81 8.81 1.78
N SER A 101 14.20 9.92 1.36
CA SER A 101 14.18 10.38 -0.05
C SER A 101 13.76 9.28 -1.02
N LEU A 102 12.66 8.57 -0.71
CA LEU A 102 12.13 7.55 -1.61
C LEU A 102 11.59 8.19 -2.89
N ASN A 103 11.62 7.43 -3.99
CA ASN A 103 11.11 7.88 -5.30
C ASN A 103 9.57 7.74 -5.38
N LEU A 104 8.87 8.21 -4.35
CA LEU A 104 7.40 8.21 -4.26
C LEU A 104 6.91 9.61 -3.91
N ASN A 105 5.97 10.13 -4.70
CA ASN A 105 5.28 11.37 -4.43
C ASN A 105 4.13 11.13 -3.43
N ILE A 106 4.47 10.94 -2.15
CA ILE A 106 3.49 10.70 -1.07
C ILE A 106 2.86 12.01 -0.61
N LYS A 107 1.53 12.04 -0.51
CA LYS A 107 0.72 13.20 -0.09
C LYS A 107 -0.05 12.93 1.20
#